data_AF-A0A0H3N2U0-F1
#
_entry.id   AF-A0A0H3N2U0-F1
#
_cell.length_a   1.000
_cell.length_b   1.000
_cell.length_c   1.000
_cell.angle_alpha   90.00
_cell.angle_beta   90.00
_cell.angle_gamma   90.00
#
_symmetry.space_group_name_H-M   'P 1'
#
loop_
_entity.id
_entity.type
_entity.pdbx_description
1 polymer ?
#
loop_
_entity_poly.entity_id
_entity_poly.type
_entity_poly.pdbx_seq_one_letter_code
_entity_poly.pdbx_strand_id
1 'polypeptide(L)'
;MSKELVKDRVIKYLIEDLLVPQDMIDTNVELAEFEEGAEGVLDIVVNVKDEEDYYAPVMIVQCLDEDVELEGEVLQKQIEFLEEVDNITMSGRLVLTNGDAMMYADWRGEEYDTEAALPTYDIMVKEFHEMEQQAKDLEEHHHHDKNCGCGCNHHHEN
;
A
#
# COMPACT_ATOMS: atom_id res chain seq x y z
N MET A 1 -15.69 14.54 -15.16
CA MET A 1 -14.37 14.40 -15.80
C MET A 1 -14.16 12.91 -16.00
N SER A 2 -13.52 12.50 -17.09
CA SER A 2 -13.17 11.10 -17.27
C SER A 2 -12.10 10.67 -16.26
N LYS A 3 -12.06 9.38 -15.95
CA LYS A 3 -11.05 8.74 -15.10
C LYS A 3 -9.62 9.16 -15.47
N GLU A 4 -9.29 9.24 -16.75
CA GLU A 4 -7.96 9.72 -17.21
C GLU A 4 -7.66 11.16 -16.77
N LEU A 5 -8.64 12.06 -16.80
CA LEU A 5 -8.46 13.45 -16.36
C LEU A 5 -8.38 13.55 -14.83
N VAL A 6 -9.10 12.69 -14.11
CA VAL A 6 -8.96 12.55 -12.65
C VAL A 6 -7.54 12.08 -12.32
N LYS A 7 -7.06 11.05 -13.02
CA LYS A 7 -5.69 10.52 -12.87
C LYS A 7 -4.62 11.60 -13.11
N ASP A 8 -4.74 12.38 -14.19
CA ASP A 8 -3.82 13.50 -14.46
C ASP A 8 -3.79 14.53 -13.31
N ARG A 9 -4.97 14.85 -12.74
CA ARG A 9 -5.06 15.77 -11.59
C ARG A 9 -4.42 15.16 -10.35
N VAL A 10 -4.63 13.88 -10.08
CA VAL A 10 -4.02 13.17 -8.94
C VAL A 10 -2.51 13.15 -9.09
N ILE A 11 -1.97 12.80 -10.26
CA ILE A 11 -0.52 12.82 -10.52
C ILE A 11 0.06 14.21 -10.25
N LYS A 12 -0.64 15.27 -10.70
CA LYS A 12 -0.22 16.64 -10.42
C LYS A 12 -0.16 16.95 -8.92
N TYR A 13 -1.16 16.54 -8.16
CA TYR A 13 -1.18 16.67 -6.70
C TYR A 13 -0.05 15.88 -6.02
N LEU A 14 0.22 14.65 -6.46
CA LEU A 14 1.33 13.84 -5.95
C LEU A 14 2.67 14.58 -6.14
N ILE A 15 2.89 15.19 -7.31
CA ILE A 15 4.14 15.88 -7.63
C ILE A 15 4.24 17.24 -6.93
N GLU A 16 3.19 18.07 -6.98
CA GLU A 16 3.25 19.46 -6.54
C GLU A 16 3.04 19.63 -5.04
N ASP A 17 2.13 18.85 -4.45
CA ASP A 17 1.72 19.00 -3.05
C ASP A 17 2.37 17.95 -2.15
N LEU A 18 2.44 16.68 -2.61
CA LEU A 18 3.11 15.61 -1.86
C LEU A 18 4.60 15.48 -2.17
N LEU A 19 5.11 16.23 -3.15
CA LEU A 19 6.53 16.26 -3.53
C LEU A 19 7.08 14.90 -3.99
N VAL A 20 6.23 14.06 -4.56
CA VAL A 20 6.63 12.75 -5.11
C VAL A 20 7.45 12.96 -6.39
N PRO A 21 8.67 12.42 -6.49
CA PRO A 21 9.45 12.46 -7.72
C PRO A 21 8.74 11.72 -8.86
N GLN A 22 8.80 12.27 -10.07
CA GLN A 22 8.09 11.69 -11.23
C GLN A 22 8.56 10.27 -11.57
N ASP A 23 9.84 9.97 -11.33
CA ASP A 23 10.43 8.64 -11.53
C ASP A 23 10.00 7.62 -10.47
N MET A 24 9.26 8.05 -9.45
CA MET A 24 8.68 7.19 -8.42
C MET A 24 7.18 6.96 -8.62
N ILE A 25 6.62 7.45 -9.74
CA ILE A 25 5.20 7.32 -10.07
C ILE A 25 5.07 6.45 -11.32
N ASP A 26 4.49 5.28 -11.15
CA ASP A 26 4.07 4.42 -12.27
C ASP A 26 2.57 4.52 -12.48
N THR A 27 2.12 4.32 -13.72
CA THR A 27 0.71 4.44 -14.08
C THR A 27 0.26 3.28 -14.95
N ASN A 28 -0.97 2.82 -14.76
CA ASN A 28 -1.57 1.70 -15.49
C ASN A 28 -0.71 0.42 -15.38
N VAL A 29 -0.28 0.12 -14.15
CA VAL A 29 0.55 -1.06 -13.86
C VAL A 29 -0.36 -2.29 -13.79
N GLU A 30 -0.01 -3.36 -14.49
CA GLU A 30 -0.76 -4.61 -14.39
C GLU A 30 -0.51 -5.25 -13.01
N LEU A 31 -1.56 -5.70 -12.32
CA LEU A 31 -1.39 -6.37 -11.02
C LEU A 31 -0.58 -7.67 -11.15
N ALA A 32 -0.60 -8.27 -12.34
CA ALA A 32 0.21 -9.42 -12.72
C ALA A 32 1.73 -9.18 -12.63
N GLU A 33 2.20 -7.93 -12.55
CA GLU A 33 3.60 -7.62 -12.29
C GLU A 33 4.02 -7.97 -10.86
N PHE A 34 3.08 -8.00 -9.91
CA PHE A 34 3.32 -8.35 -8.51
C PHE A 34 3.06 -9.83 -8.22
N GLU A 35 2.00 -10.41 -8.80
CA GLU A 35 1.69 -11.84 -8.66
C GLU A 35 1.20 -12.44 -9.97
N GLU A 36 1.83 -13.54 -10.42
CA GLU A 36 1.49 -14.20 -11.69
C GLU A 36 0.03 -14.68 -11.69
N GLY A 37 -0.76 -14.15 -12.61
CA GLY A 37 -2.16 -14.51 -12.78
C GLY A 37 -3.16 -13.63 -12.02
N ALA A 38 -2.68 -12.63 -11.27
CA ALA A 38 -3.55 -11.62 -10.68
C ALA A 38 -4.23 -10.76 -11.75
N GLU A 39 -5.53 -10.53 -11.61
CA GLU A 39 -6.33 -9.75 -12.55
C GLU A 39 -6.53 -8.32 -12.04
N GLY A 40 -6.19 -7.33 -12.86
CA GLY A 40 -6.42 -5.93 -12.52
C GLY A 40 -5.35 -5.00 -13.07
N VAL A 41 -5.67 -3.70 -13.07
CA VAL A 41 -4.74 -2.63 -13.45
C VAL A 41 -4.79 -1.57 -12.38
N LEU A 42 -3.63 -1.25 -11.81
CA LEU A 42 -3.44 -0.18 -10.85
C LEU A 42 -3.28 1.14 -11.59
N ASP A 43 -4.09 2.13 -11.26
CA ASP A 43 -4.08 3.39 -12.01
C ASP A 43 -2.80 4.18 -11.75
N ILE A 44 -2.41 4.30 -10.48
CA ILE A 44 -1.19 4.97 -10.05
C ILE A 44 -0.54 4.17 -8.92
N VAL A 45 0.76 3.94 -9.04
CA VAL A 45 1.60 3.33 -8.00
C VAL A 45 2.70 4.33 -7.64
N VAL A 46 2.82 4.67 -6.36
CA VAL A 46 3.91 5.47 -5.82
C VAL A 46 4.90 4.53 -5.15
N ASN A 47 6.16 4.60 -5.57
CA ASN A 47 7.22 3.74 -5.12
C ASN A 47 8.26 4.48 -4.26
N VAL A 48 8.95 3.72 -3.44
CA VAL A 48 10.21 4.14 -2.80
C VAL A 48 11.30 3.16 -3.21
N LYS A 49 12.55 3.59 -3.06
CA LYS A 49 13.68 2.67 -3.19
C LYS A 49 14.02 2.08 -1.83
N ASP A 50 14.14 0.77 -1.76
CA ASP A 50 14.68 0.09 -0.60
C ASP A 50 16.22 0.22 -0.51
N GLU A 51 16.83 -0.42 0.48
CA GLU A 51 18.29 -0.44 0.66
C GLU A 51 19.05 -1.13 -0.49
N GLU A 52 18.37 -1.95 -1.29
CA GLU A 52 18.92 -2.71 -2.42
C GLU A 52 18.63 -2.04 -3.79
N ASP A 53 18.15 -0.79 -3.78
CA ASP A 53 17.74 -0.01 -4.96
C ASP A 53 16.54 -0.60 -5.75
N TYR A 54 15.77 -1.51 -5.15
CA TYR A 54 14.50 -1.99 -5.73
C TYR A 54 13.34 -1.05 -5.42
N TYR A 55 12.38 -0.99 -6.34
CA TYR A 55 11.16 -0.22 -6.17
C TYR A 55 10.15 -1.00 -5.35
N ALA A 56 9.72 -0.43 -4.23
CA ALA A 56 8.68 -0.97 -3.36
C ALA A 56 7.47 -0.03 -3.35
N PRO A 57 6.23 -0.55 -3.55
CA PRO A 57 5.03 0.27 -3.54
C PRO A 57 4.72 0.75 -2.12
N VAL A 58 4.51 2.07 -1.95
CA VAL A 58 4.11 2.67 -0.66
C VAL A 58 2.72 3.28 -0.69
N MET A 59 2.20 3.58 -1.88
CA MET A 59 0.84 4.06 -2.07
C MET A 59 0.30 3.64 -3.42
N ILE A 60 -0.92 3.15 -3.44
CA ILE A 60 -1.68 2.85 -4.65
C ILE A 60 -2.89 3.76 -4.68
N VAL A 61 -3.12 4.39 -5.83
CA VAL A 61 -4.29 5.26 -6.04
C VAL A 61 -5.16 4.70 -7.16
N GLN A 62 -6.39 4.36 -6.83
CA GLN A 62 -7.43 3.95 -7.76
C GLN A 62 -8.34 5.15 -8.08
N CYS A 63 -8.46 5.45 -9.36
CA CYS A 63 -9.27 6.55 -9.89
C CYS A 63 -10.57 6.03 -10.51
N LEU A 64 -11.65 6.78 -10.30
CA LEU A 64 -12.94 6.60 -10.96
C LEU A 64 -13.28 7.84 -11.81
N ASP A 65 -14.29 7.72 -12.68
CA ASP A 65 -14.88 8.90 -13.33
C ASP A 65 -15.54 9.80 -12.26
N GLU A 66 -15.47 11.13 -12.43
CA GLU A 66 -15.99 12.11 -11.45
C GLU A 66 -17.48 11.95 -11.17
N ASP A 67 -18.26 11.47 -12.15
CA ASP A 67 -19.70 11.23 -12.00
C ASP A 67 -20.04 9.94 -11.25
N VAL A 68 -19.04 9.14 -10.86
CA VAL A 68 -19.21 7.97 -10.00
C VAL A 68 -19.21 8.40 -8.55
N GLU A 69 -20.35 8.25 -7.89
CA GLU A 69 -20.48 8.45 -6.44
C GLU A 69 -19.75 7.32 -5.69
N LEU A 70 -18.96 7.69 -4.68
CA LEU A 70 -18.27 6.75 -3.78
C LEU A 70 -19.24 6.17 -2.73
N GLU A 71 -20.33 5.55 -3.19
CA GLU A 71 -21.35 4.97 -2.32
C GLU A 71 -21.92 3.64 -2.90
N GLY A 72 -22.65 2.91 -2.05
CA GLY A 72 -23.43 1.74 -2.46
C GLY A 72 -22.59 0.57 -3.00
N GLU A 73 -23.15 -0.15 -3.97
CA GLU A 73 -22.54 -1.37 -4.54
C GLU A 73 -21.25 -1.08 -5.32
N VAL A 74 -21.11 0.10 -5.92
CA VAL A 74 -19.91 0.48 -6.67
C VAL A 74 -18.74 0.62 -5.71
N LEU A 75 -18.93 1.34 -4.61
CA LEU A 75 -17.92 1.48 -3.57
C LEU A 75 -17.48 0.12 -3.01
N GLN A 76 -18.43 -0.77 -2.69
CA GLN A 76 -18.10 -2.09 -2.14
C GLN A 76 -17.18 -2.90 -3.06
N LYS A 77 -17.44 -2.90 -4.36
CA LYS A 77 -16.57 -3.59 -5.33
C LYS A 77 -15.17 -2.98 -5.43
N GLN A 78 -15.06 -1.65 -5.28
CA GLN A 78 -13.75 -1.00 -5.27
C GLN A 78 -12.98 -1.31 -3.98
N ILE A 79 -13.67 -1.40 -2.84
CA ILE A 79 -13.07 -1.83 -1.58
C ILE A 79 -12.56 -3.28 -1.69
N GLU A 80 -13.39 -4.21 -2.18
CA GLU A 80 -12.99 -5.61 -2.39
C GLU A 80 -11.76 -5.71 -3.30
N PHE A 81 -11.71 -4.93 -4.38
CA PHE A 81 -10.55 -4.89 -5.26
C PHE A 81 -9.31 -4.33 -4.56
N LEU A 82 -9.45 -3.25 -3.78
CA LEU A 82 -8.32 -2.67 -3.05
C LEU A 82 -7.79 -3.62 -1.97
N GLU A 83 -8.66 -4.37 -1.28
CA GLU A 83 -8.24 -5.42 -0.34
C GLU A 83 -7.41 -6.50 -1.03
N GLU A 84 -7.78 -6.93 -2.24
CA GLU A 84 -6.98 -7.87 -3.02
C GLU A 84 -5.62 -7.26 -3.40
N VAL A 85 -5.61 -6.02 -3.89
CA VAL A 85 -4.40 -5.29 -4.23
C VAL A 85 -3.46 -5.16 -3.03
N ASP A 86 -3.99 -4.85 -1.84
CA ASP A 86 -3.21 -4.74 -0.60
C ASP A 86 -2.52 -6.04 -0.24
N ASN A 87 -3.26 -7.15 -0.32
CA ASN A 87 -2.72 -8.49 -0.03
C ASN A 87 -1.59 -8.89 -0.99
N ILE A 88 -1.66 -8.45 -2.25
CA ILE A 88 -0.70 -8.80 -3.30
C ILE A 88 0.54 -7.90 -3.25
N THR A 89 0.32 -6.59 -3.17
CA THR A 89 1.37 -5.59 -3.29
C THR A 89 2.05 -5.28 -1.95
N MET A 90 1.39 -5.62 -0.84
CA MET A 90 1.78 -5.22 0.52
C MET A 90 2.03 -3.72 0.62
N SER A 91 1.30 -2.92 -0.17
CA SER A 91 1.46 -1.47 -0.19
C SER A 91 1.05 -0.88 1.14
N GLY A 92 1.75 0.14 1.63
CA GLY A 92 1.34 0.78 2.88
C GLY A 92 -0.02 1.48 2.79
N ARG A 93 -0.42 1.96 1.61
CA ARG A 93 -1.54 2.91 1.50
C ARG A 93 -2.39 2.68 0.27
N LEU A 94 -3.69 2.71 0.47
CA LEU A 94 -4.67 2.62 -0.60
C LEU A 94 -5.52 3.88 -0.64
N VAL A 95 -5.65 4.47 -1.81
CA VAL A 95 -6.46 5.67 -2.05
C VAL A 95 -7.48 5.37 -3.13
N LEU A 96 -8.75 5.66 -2.87
CA LEU A 96 -9.82 5.62 -3.85
C LEU A 96 -10.35 7.04 -4.06
N THR A 97 -10.39 7.51 -5.31
CA THR A 97 -10.88 8.87 -5.59
C THR A 97 -11.58 8.97 -6.94
N ASN A 98 -12.61 9.82 -7.01
CA ASN A 98 -13.23 10.27 -8.26
C ASN A 98 -12.80 11.70 -8.63
N GLY A 99 -11.86 12.30 -7.90
CA GLY A 99 -11.35 13.65 -8.11
C GLY A 99 -12.10 14.75 -7.34
N ASP A 100 -13.30 14.46 -6.83
CA ASP A 100 -14.10 15.35 -5.97
C ASP A 100 -14.08 14.89 -4.51
N ALA A 101 -14.16 13.57 -4.30
CA ALA A 101 -14.06 12.90 -3.02
C ALA A 101 -12.86 11.94 -3.02
N MET A 102 -12.32 11.69 -1.83
CA MET A 102 -11.20 10.79 -1.60
C MET A 102 -11.51 9.94 -0.36
N MET A 103 -11.25 8.64 -0.49
CA MET A 103 -11.20 7.70 0.63
C MET A 103 -9.78 7.15 0.72
N TYR A 104 -9.29 6.99 1.93
CA TYR A 104 -7.93 6.58 2.22
C TYR A 104 -7.93 5.50 3.29
N ALA A 105 -7.13 4.45 3.10
CA ALA A 105 -6.84 3.46 4.13
C ALA A 105 -5.33 3.30 4.32
N ASP A 106 -4.91 3.19 5.58
CA ASP A 106 -3.53 2.90 5.99
C ASP A 106 -3.47 1.47 6.55
N TRP A 107 -2.42 0.72 6.18
CA TRP A 107 -2.09 -0.61 6.71
C TRP A 107 -2.05 -0.67 8.25
N ARG A 108 -1.90 0.49 8.92
CA ARG A 108 -1.95 0.61 10.39
C ARG A 108 -3.34 0.38 11.00
N GLY A 109 -4.37 0.12 10.18
CA GLY A 109 -5.71 -0.24 10.62
C GLY A 109 -6.53 0.93 11.14
N GLU A 110 -6.18 2.16 10.78
CA GLU A 110 -7.06 3.31 11.00
C GLU A 110 -8.19 3.30 9.93
N GLU A 111 -9.41 3.65 10.35
CA GLU A 111 -10.60 3.63 9.48
C GLU A 111 -10.43 4.52 8.25
N TYR A 112 -11.27 4.32 7.23
CA TYR A 112 -11.29 5.16 6.03
C TYR A 112 -11.53 6.63 6.39
N ASP A 113 -10.46 7.43 6.45
CA ASP A 113 -10.55 8.84 6.78
C ASP A 113 -10.67 9.65 5.48
N THR A 114 -11.82 10.30 5.32
CA THR A 114 -12.12 11.16 4.17
C THR A 114 -11.60 12.60 4.34
N GLU A 115 -11.12 12.94 5.53
CA GLU A 115 -10.59 14.27 5.89
C GLU A 115 -9.07 14.25 6.17
N ALA A 116 -8.44 13.07 6.24
CA ALA A 116 -7.02 12.93 6.46
C ALA A 116 -6.19 13.52 5.30
N ALA A 117 -5.18 14.31 5.63
CA ALA A 117 -4.17 14.74 4.67
C ALA A 117 -3.17 13.60 4.42
N LEU A 118 -2.93 13.29 3.15
CA LEU A 118 -1.91 12.31 2.77
C LEU A 118 -0.50 12.81 3.16
N PRO A 119 0.38 11.92 3.65
CA PRO A 119 1.74 12.29 4.00
C PRO A 119 2.54 12.69 2.74
N THR A 120 3.49 13.62 2.91
CA THR A 120 4.46 13.96 1.85
C THR A 120 5.39 12.77 1.57
N TYR A 121 6.00 12.76 0.38
CA TYR A 121 6.91 11.71 -0.05
C TYR A 121 8.02 11.39 0.95
N ASP A 122 8.69 12.42 1.51
CA ASP A 122 9.74 12.23 2.52
C ASP A 122 9.25 11.49 3.78
N ILE A 123 7.98 11.68 4.16
CA ILE A 123 7.37 10.98 5.30
C ILE A 123 7.13 9.52 4.92
N MET A 124 6.60 9.27 3.72
CA MET A 124 6.37 7.90 3.23
C MET A 124 7.67 7.09 3.15
N VAL A 125 8.74 7.69 2.62
CA VAL A 125 10.09 7.09 2.56
C VAL A 125 10.59 6.76 3.98
N LYS A 126 10.45 7.72 4.91
CA LYS A 126 10.88 7.52 6.29
C LYS A 126 10.13 6.38 6.96
N GLU A 127 8.81 6.34 6.84
CA GLU A 127 7.98 5.28 7.42
C GLU A 127 8.30 3.91 6.84
N PHE A 128 8.54 3.84 5.52
CA PHE A 128 8.95 2.61 4.86
C PHE A 128 10.23 2.03 5.48
N HIS A 129 11.30 2.83 5.57
CA HIS A 129 12.56 2.34 6.16
C HIS A 129 12.45 2.05 7.66
N GLU A 130 11.63 2.79 8.41
CA GLU A 130 11.37 2.48 9.82
C GLU A 130 10.68 1.11 9.98
N MET A 131 9.77 0.75 9.08
CA MET A 131 9.14 -0.57 9.06
C MET A 131 10.11 -1.67 8.65
N GLU A 132 10.90 -1.46 7.59
CA GLU A 132 11.92 -2.44 7.17
C GLU A 132 12.89 -2.76 8.30
N GLN A 133 13.34 -1.73 9.03
CA GLN A 133 14.23 -1.93 10.17
C GLN A 133 13.54 -2.71 11.29
N GLN A 134 12.27 -2.41 11.61
CA GLN A 134 11.51 -3.15 12.62
C GLN A 134 11.31 -4.62 12.24
N ALA A 135 11.04 -4.89 10.96
CA ALA A 135 10.91 -6.25 10.46
C ALA A 135 12.23 -7.03 10.58
N LYS A 136 13.36 -6.42 10.16
CA LYS A 136 14.71 -6.98 10.32
C LYS A 136 15.05 -7.26 11.79
N ASP A 137 14.79 -6.30 12.67
CA ASP A 137 15.02 -6.44 14.12
C ASP A 137 14.21 -7.61 14.69
N LEU A 138 12.94 -7.74 14.30
CA LEU A 138 12.06 -8.83 14.74
C LEU A 138 12.56 -10.19 14.24
N GLU A 139 12.99 -10.28 12.98
CA GLU A 139 13.60 -11.48 12.42
C GLU A 139 14.87 -11.89 13.18
N GLU A 140 15.79 -10.95 13.43
CA GLU A 140 17.01 -11.20 14.20
C GLU A 140 16.73 -11.67 15.63
N HIS A 141 15.68 -11.13 16.27
CA HIS A 141 15.26 -11.54 17.61
C HIS A 141 14.62 -12.94 17.62
N HIS A 142 13.91 -13.33 16.55
CA HIS A 142 13.39 -14.70 16.40
C HIS A 142 14.45 -15.73 15.99
N HIS A 143 15.57 -15.30 15.41
CA HIS A 143 16.72 -16.17 15.14
C HIS A 143 17.52 -16.55 16.39
N HIS A 144 17.37 -15.83 17.50
CA HIS A 144 18.00 -16.17 18.78
C HIS A 144 17.24 -17.19 19.64
N ASP A 145 16.02 -17.58 19.26
CA ASP A 145 15.24 -18.61 19.98
C ASP A 145 15.35 -20.03 19.40
N LYS A 146 16.24 -20.24 18.41
CA LYS A 146 16.64 -21.60 17.98
C LYS A 146 17.71 -22.24 18.88
N ASN A 147 17.73 -21.87 20.17
CA ASN A 147 18.43 -22.62 21.21
C ASN A 147 17.58 -22.83 22.48
N CYS A 148 16.25 -22.84 22.35
CA CYS A 148 15.41 -23.39 23.42
C CYS A 148 15.53 -24.92 23.39
N GLY A 149 16.48 -25.43 24.18
CA GLY A 149 16.73 -26.85 24.34
C GLY A 149 15.46 -27.61 24.71
N CYS A 150 15.08 -28.57 23.86
CA CYS A 150 14.13 -29.63 24.18
C CYS A 150 14.61 -30.39 25.43
N GLY A 151 14.16 -29.92 26.59
CA GLY A 151 14.33 -30.54 27.90
C GLY A 151 12.97 -30.86 28.53
N CYS A 152 12.02 -31.38 27.76
CA CYS A 152 10.75 -31.87 28.32
C CYS A 152 10.96 -33.27 28.90
N ASN A 153 11.42 -33.28 30.15
CA ASN A 153 11.50 -34.45 31.03
C ASN A 153 10.06 -34.89 31.39
N HIS A 154 9.47 -35.83 30.65
CA HIS A 154 8.26 -36.52 31.09
C HIS A 154 8.65 -37.78 31.88
N HIS A 155 8.58 -37.66 33.21
CA HIS A 155 8.58 -38.79 34.14
C HIS A 155 7.41 -39.74 33.80
N HIS A 156 7.75 -40.99 33.48
CA HIS A 156 6.86 -42.13 33.59
C HIS A 156 7.29 -42.93 34.82
N GLU A 157 6.51 -42.86 35.90
CA GLU A 157 6.55 -43.87 36.97
C GLU A 157 5.39 -44.84 36.77
N ASN A 158 5.72 -46.14 36.88
CA ASN A 158 4.80 -47.28 36.94
C ASN A 158 4.21 -47.42 38.34
#